data_AF-A0A7V5T4R0-F1
#
_entry.id   AF-A0A7V5T4R0-F1
#
_cell.length_a   1.000
_cell.length_b   1.000
_cell.length_c   1.000
_cell.angle_alpha   90.00
_cell.angle_beta   90.00
_cell.angle_gamma   90.00
#
_symmetry.space_group_name_H-M   'P 1'
#
loop_
_entity.id
_entity.type
_entity.pdbx_description
1 polymer ?
#
loop_
_entity_poly.entity_id
_entity_poly.type
_entity_poly.pdbx_seq_one_letter_code
_entity_poly.pdbx_strand_id
1 'polypeptide(L)'
;MRWRLRMFGWIFIGLIWSAGVERFAVAQRPQRGMTFMDVLELRTVGDPALSPNGRWLLYTVTTLNWKEGKRFRDLFLVPTTGGPSRQMTFTANKEEYSPAWSRDGTFFAFLSDREGNPQLYFMRPDGGEARRVTDHKDGIERFAFSRDGRWLAFTAGKEGERQLWLLPARFDAETPIPLTKHETGILRWEWSPDSQRIYFTSPDFVDKLDRERREKKFDVRIVDQPKPPVHLWAVDVETKAVKRWTSGSDYSVASFVISKDHRFLAFRGASTFRYATGEEAEVYRLDLTTGAVERLTRNAVSEGAMSFSPDGAWLAFTAPDDFTYMRNLRIYLAPTRGGSARELETTFDGDVSIGFWGKDGKTIYFTEGVGVNTHLFAISVETGRVTQLTQETGVLSATFDEDTGLLLLTFTDPKNPPDFYITTLDKVGQRSQWTRLTRANPQIEEIALGEYETVRWKSTDGQMVEGILVKPVNYEPGRRYPLIVQLHGGPAAAYMNSFSGTYGTYVHVFAANGYVVFQPNYRGSSNYGERFKMQIAGDYFRQGYEDIMTGVDELIARGIADPEKLGMMGWSAGGHFSNWTLVQTDRFKAISTGAGAVNWISMYAQTDVQVPREFYFKGRPYENWDHYVAVSPI
;
A
#
# COMPACT_ATOMS: atom_id res chain seq x y z
N MET A 1 -93.24 24.09 46.98
CA MET A 1 -92.74 24.78 48.19
C MET A 1 -91.38 24.16 48.55
N ARG A 2 -90.30 24.96 48.48
CA ARG A 2 -88.94 24.80 49.02
C ARG A 2 -88.04 23.58 48.66
N TRP A 3 -87.10 23.86 47.75
CA TRP A 3 -85.63 23.63 47.72
C TRP A 3 -84.98 22.37 48.31
N ARG A 4 -84.13 21.71 47.49
CA ARG A 4 -82.71 21.39 47.81
C ARG A 4 -81.87 21.12 46.55
N LEU A 5 -80.58 21.48 46.68
CA LEU A 5 -79.47 21.62 45.72
C LEU A 5 -79.35 20.60 44.56
N ARG A 6 -78.97 21.12 43.37
CA ARG A 6 -78.28 20.37 42.31
C ARG A 6 -76.93 21.05 42.01
N MET A 7 -75.86 20.26 42.05
CA MET A 7 -74.49 20.62 41.68
C MET A 7 -74.34 20.70 40.15
N PHE A 8 -73.65 21.74 39.66
CA PHE A 8 -73.29 21.93 38.26
C PHE A 8 -72.06 21.08 37.90
N GLY A 9 -72.18 20.23 36.88
CA GLY A 9 -71.06 19.61 36.17
C GLY A 9 -70.76 20.42 34.91
N TRP A 10 -69.53 20.91 34.78
CA TRP A 10 -69.04 21.61 33.59
C TRP A 10 -68.45 20.61 32.59
N ILE A 11 -68.92 20.71 31.34
CA ILE A 11 -68.45 19.94 30.19
C ILE A 11 -67.21 20.63 29.63
N PHE A 12 -66.05 19.95 29.67
CA PHE A 12 -64.84 20.40 28.99
C PHE A 12 -64.82 19.87 27.54
N ILE A 13 -64.90 20.79 26.58
CA ILE A 13 -64.62 20.53 25.16
C ILE A 13 -63.10 20.67 24.97
N GLY A 14 -62.41 19.55 24.74
CA GLY A 14 -60.99 19.53 24.41
C GLY A 14 -60.78 19.81 22.92
N LEU A 15 -60.28 21.00 22.60
CA LEU A 15 -59.69 21.33 21.29
C LEU A 15 -58.34 20.61 21.15
N ILE A 16 -58.24 19.70 20.18
CA ILE A 16 -56.97 19.08 19.77
C ILE A 16 -56.23 20.10 18.89
N TRP A 17 -55.15 20.68 19.42
CA TRP A 17 -54.15 21.39 18.62
C TRP A 17 -53.23 20.37 17.94
N SER A 18 -53.36 20.23 16.63
CA SER A 18 -52.39 19.53 15.79
C SER A 18 -51.15 20.42 15.62
N ALA A 19 -50.11 20.15 16.41
CA ALA A 19 -48.79 20.73 16.18
C ALA A 19 -48.19 20.08 14.92
N GLY A 20 -48.26 20.81 13.80
CA GLY A 20 -47.52 20.45 12.59
C GLY A 20 -46.02 20.55 12.87
N VAL A 21 -45.33 19.42 12.82
CA VAL A 21 -43.86 19.42 12.74
C VAL A 21 -43.52 19.81 11.32
N GLU A 22 -43.28 21.11 11.09
CA GLU A 22 -42.64 21.58 9.88
C GLU A 22 -41.25 20.95 9.80
N ARG A 23 -41.09 19.98 8.90
CA ARG A 23 -39.77 19.54 8.47
C ARG A 23 -39.15 20.71 7.73
N PHE A 24 -38.28 21.46 8.40
CA PHE A 24 -37.36 22.36 7.71
C PHE A 24 -36.51 21.50 6.77
N ALA A 25 -36.83 21.54 5.47
CA ALA A 25 -35.95 21.07 4.44
C ALA A 25 -34.69 21.94 4.51
N VAL A 26 -33.61 21.39 5.06
CA VAL A 26 -32.29 22.00 4.90
C VAL A 26 -32.03 21.97 3.40
N ALA A 27 -32.15 23.12 2.74
CA ALA A 27 -31.76 23.26 1.35
C ALA A 27 -30.29 22.82 1.23
N GLN A 28 -30.05 21.70 0.53
CA GLN A 28 -28.68 21.30 0.20
C GLN A 28 -28.03 22.46 -0.55
N ARG A 29 -26.90 22.94 -0.03
CA ARG A 29 -26.08 23.90 -0.77
C ARG A 29 -25.74 23.27 -2.13
N PRO A 30 -25.84 24.03 -3.23
CA PRO A 30 -25.48 23.50 -4.54
C PRO A 30 -24.01 23.07 -4.52
N GLN A 31 -23.76 21.80 -4.81
CA GLN A 31 -22.41 21.26 -4.92
C GLN A 31 -21.73 21.79 -6.18
N ARG A 32 -20.44 22.13 -6.10
CA ARG A 32 -19.65 22.57 -7.26
C ARG A 32 -18.87 21.41 -7.87
N GLY A 33 -18.51 21.51 -9.15
CA GLY A 33 -17.63 20.53 -9.78
C GLY A 33 -16.22 20.50 -9.16
N MET A 34 -15.57 19.34 -9.21
CA MET A 34 -14.17 19.19 -8.80
C MET A 34 -13.24 19.88 -9.79
N THR A 35 -12.24 20.58 -9.27
CA THR A 35 -11.17 21.23 -10.02
C THR A 35 -9.85 20.50 -9.78
N PHE A 36 -8.84 20.77 -10.62
CA PHE A 36 -7.49 20.26 -10.37
C PHE A 36 -6.89 20.81 -9.07
N MET A 37 -7.29 22.02 -8.64
CA MET A 37 -6.85 22.58 -7.35
C MET A 37 -7.35 21.74 -6.18
N ASP A 38 -8.57 21.21 -6.25
CA ASP A 38 -9.10 20.30 -5.22
C ASP A 38 -8.26 19.03 -5.09
N VAL A 39 -7.78 18.49 -6.22
CA VAL A 39 -6.91 17.30 -6.24
C VAL A 39 -5.59 17.60 -5.51
N LEU A 40 -5.00 18.78 -5.74
CA LEU A 40 -3.76 19.19 -5.05
C LEU A 40 -3.99 19.42 -3.55
N GLU A 41 -5.16 19.92 -3.17
CA GLU A 41 -5.54 20.20 -1.77
C GLU A 41 -5.97 18.97 -0.98
N LEU A 42 -6.13 17.81 -1.62
CA LEU A 42 -6.39 16.56 -0.92
C LEU A 42 -5.32 16.27 0.12
N ARG A 43 -5.80 16.01 1.32
CA ARG A 43 -5.03 15.54 2.46
C ARG A 43 -4.99 14.02 2.46
N THR A 44 -3.88 13.47 2.94
CA THR A 44 -3.69 12.01 3.02
C THR A 44 -3.41 11.63 4.45
N VAL A 45 -4.14 10.64 4.98
CA VAL A 45 -3.84 10.04 6.28
C VAL A 45 -2.75 8.98 6.11
N GLY A 46 -1.85 8.88 7.09
CA GLY A 46 -0.73 7.95 7.05
C GLY A 46 -0.23 7.57 8.45
N ASP A 47 0.80 6.73 8.49
CA ASP A 47 1.50 6.24 9.70
C ASP A 47 0.58 5.95 10.91
N PRO A 48 -0.39 5.03 10.78
CA PRO A 48 -1.28 4.69 11.89
C PRO A 48 -0.52 3.96 13.00
N ALA A 49 -0.73 4.40 14.25
CA ALA A 49 -0.15 3.82 15.46
C ALA A 49 -1.23 3.67 16.53
N LEU A 50 -1.72 2.43 16.68
CA LEU A 50 -2.71 2.07 17.70
C LEU A 50 -2.06 2.10 19.10
N SER A 51 -2.76 2.66 20.08
CA SER A 51 -2.27 2.66 21.47
C SER A 51 -2.28 1.23 22.05
N PRO A 52 -1.38 0.90 23.00
CA PRO A 52 -1.29 -0.47 23.56
C PRO A 52 -2.59 -0.97 24.21
N ASN A 53 -3.42 -0.05 24.71
CA ASN A 53 -4.73 -0.36 25.28
C ASN A 53 -5.88 -0.34 24.26
N GLY A 54 -5.60 -0.13 22.98
CA GLY A 54 -6.57 -0.09 21.89
C GLY A 54 -7.57 1.06 21.94
N ARG A 55 -7.35 2.08 22.77
CA ARG A 55 -8.30 3.20 22.95
C ARG A 55 -8.09 4.35 21.97
N TRP A 56 -6.90 4.49 21.41
CA TRP A 56 -6.51 5.63 20.59
C TRP A 56 -5.78 5.19 19.34
N LEU A 57 -6.00 5.91 18.24
CA LEU A 57 -5.17 5.84 17.06
C LEU A 57 -4.44 7.18 16.91
N LEU A 58 -3.11 7.12 16.92
CA LEU A 58 -2.25 8.21 16.50
C LEU A 58 -1.96 8.03 15.00
N TYR A 59 -1.96 9.10 14.22
CA TYR A 59 -1.75 9.04 12.78
C TYR A 59 -1.22 10.38 12.25
N THR A 60 -0.72 10.41 11.03
CA THR A 60 -0.28 11.64 10.36
C THR A 60 -1.32 12.13 9.36
N VAL A 61 -1.38 13.45 9.14
CA VAL A 61 -2.11 14.05 8.01
C VAL A 61 -1.13 14.85 7.18
N THR A 62 -0.99 14.46 5.91
CA THR A 62 -0.18 15.19 4.93
C THR A 62 -1.00 16.34 4.33
N THR A 63 -0.46 17.55 4.39
CA THR A 63 -1.11 18.78 3.89
C THR A 63 -0.18 19.54 2.94
N LEU A 64 -0.72 20.18 1.91
CA LEU A 64 0.03 21.05 1.00
C LEU A 64 0.24 22.44 1.62
N ASN A 65 1.47 22.92 1.62
CA ASN A 65 1.83 24.31 1.85
C ASN A 65 2.05 25.00 0.50
N TRP A 66 1.09 25.83 0.09
CA TRP A 66 1.12 26.56 -1.18
C TRP A 66 2.29 27.53 -1.31
N LYS A 67 2.67 28.20 -0.21
CA LYS A 67 3.73 29.22 -0.22
C LYS A 67 5.10 28.59 -0.50
N GLU A 68 5.32 27.38 0.01
CA GLU A 68 6.60 26.68 -0.14
C GLU A 68 6.60 25.65 -1.29
N GLY A 69 5.43 25.35 -1.86
CA GLY A 69 5.29 24.31 -2.89
C GLY A 69 5.64 22.92 -2.38
N LYS A 70 5.45 22.67 -1.09
CA LYS A 70 5.82 21.42 -0.40
C LYS A 70 4.64 20.85 0.36
N ARG A 71 4.63 19.53 0.53
CA ARG A 71 3.77 18.89 1.51
C ARG A 71 4.51 18.79 2.84
N PHE A 72 3.76 18.74 3.93
CA PHE A 72 4.25 18.57 5.29
C PHE A 72 3.26 17.69 6.06
N ARG A 73 3.68 17.11 7.18
CA ARG A 73 2.87 16.22 8.00
C ARG A 73 2.78 16.73 9.43
N ASP A 74 1.59 16.60 10.01
CA ASP A 74 1.35 16.80 11.44
C ASP A 74 0.66 15.56 12.02
N LEU A 75 0.83 15.35 13.32
CA LEU A 75 0.26 14.24 14.08
C LEU A 75 -1.15 14.56 14.57
N PHE A 76 -2.02 13.57 14.54
CA PHE A 76 -3.41 13.62 14.99
C PHE A 76 -3.74 12.40 15.82
N LEU A 77 -4.56 12.59 16.85
CA LEU A 77 -5.01 11.55 17.77
C LEU A 77 -6.53 11.43 17.71
N VAL A 78 -7.06 10.21 17.60
CA VAL A 78 -8.50 9.95 17.58
C VAL A 78 -8.89 8.76 18.47
N PRO A 79 -10.02 8.79 19.19
CA PRO A 79 -10.52 7.61 19.90
C PRO A 79 -10.89 6.49 18.93
N THR A 80 -10.59 5.24 19.26
CA THR A 80 -10.99 4.07 18.45
C THR A 80 -12.49 3.80 18.49
N THR A 81 -13.20 4.40 19.45
CA THR A 81 -14.67 4.44 19.47
C THR A 81 -15.27 5.41 18.45
N GLY A 82 -14.44 6.14 17.70
CA GLY A 82 -14.85 7.23 16.83
C GLY A 82 -15.00 8.56 17.57
N GLY A 83 -15.19 9.63 16.81
CA GLY A 83 -15.30 11.00 17.33
C GLY A 83 -14.37 11.97 16.61
N PRO A 84 -14.26 13.23 17.08
CA PRO A 84 -13.36 14.21 16.50
C PRO A 84 -11.90 13.86 16.78
N SER A 85 -11.04 14.05 15.78
CA SER A 85 -9.59 13.99 15.95
C SER A 85 -9.07 15.26 16.62
N ARG A 86 -8.03 15.11 17.44
CA ARG A 86 -7.24 16.22 17.97
C ARG A 86 -5.90 16.28 17.25
N GLN A 87 -5.58 17.44 16.68
CA GLN A 87 -4.24 17.72 16.17
C GLN A 87 -3.25 17.85 17.34
N MET A 88 -2.11 17.17 17.24
CA MET A 88 -1.09 17.07 18.28
C MET A 88 0.13 17.95 17.99
N THR A 89 0.48 18.16 16.72
CA THR A 89 1.61 19.02 16.29
C THR A 89 1.13 20.07 15.29
N PHE A 90 1.85 21.19 15.18
CA PHE A 90 1.43 22.36 14.40
C PHE A 90 2.62 23.00 13.66
N THR A 91 3.28 22.26 12.78
CA THR A 91 4.57 22.71 12.23
C THR A 91 4.51 23.58 10.97
N ALA A 92 3.38 23.61 10.28
CA ALA A 92 3.09 24.40 9.06
C ALA A 92 3.98 24.14 7.82
N ASN A 93 5.20 23.63 7.97
CA ASN A 93 6.13 23.33 6.88
C ASN A 93 7.19 22.26 7.22
N LYS A 94 6.96 21.46 8.28
CA LYS A 94 7.90 20.43 8.75
C LYS A 94 7.25 19.06 8.73
N GLU A 95 8.10 18.05 8.71
CA GLU A 95 7.71 16.66 8.64
C GLU A 95 7.62 16.08 10.05
N GLU A 96 6.41 15.71 10.47
CA GLU A 96 6.14 14.94 11.69
C GLU A 96 5.66 13.54 11.31
N TYR A 97 6.43 12.51 11.63
CA TYR A 97 6.17 11.16 11.09
C TYR A 97 6.67 10.00 11.96
N SER A 98 6.29 8.79 11.54
CA SER A 98 6.60 7.54 12.24
C SER A 98 6.25 7.55 13.75
N PRO A 99 5.03 7.96 14.15
CA PRO A 99 4.62 7.87 15.54
C PRO A 99 4.65 6.44 16.07
N ALA A 100 5.06 6.25 17.32
CA ALA A 100 4.91 5.00 18.05
C ALA A 100 4.67 5.25 19.54
N TRP A 101 3.82 4.41 20.14
CA TRP A 101 3.48 4.51 21.56
C TRP A 101 4.53 3.86 22.45
N SER A 102 4.76 4.45 23.63
CA SER A 102 5.39 3.74 24.73
C SER A 102 4.52 2.54 25.13
N ARG A 103 5.13 1.47 25.65
CA ARG A 103 4.40 0.23 25.98
C ARG A 103 3.34 0.39 27.06
N ASP A 104 3.55 1.33 27.98
CA ASP A 104 2.58 1.71 29.01
C ASP A 104 1.51 2.69 28.51
N GLY A 105 1.64 3.20 27.28
CA GLY A 105 0.73 4.16 26.66
C GLY A 105 0.73 5.56 27.29
N THR A 106 1.69 5.87 28.18
CA THR A 106 1.74 7.16 28.88
C THR A 106 2.33 8.29 28.04
N PHE A 107 3.06 7.97 26.97
CA PHE A 107 3.58 8.91 25.97
C PHE A 107 3.72 8.24 24.60
N PHE A 108 4.06 9.02 23.59
CA PHE A 108 4.45 8.52 22.28
C PHE A 108 5.70 9.26 21.79
N ALA A 109 6.42 8.60 20.89
CA ALA A 109 7.59 9.12 20.21
C ALA A 109 7.29 9.30 18.71
N PHE A 110 7.99 10.22 18.07
CA PHE A 110 7.91 10.48 16.63
C PHE A 110 9.20 11.15 16.13
N LEU A 111 9.37 11.19 14.81
CA LEU A 111 10.46 11.92 14.15
C LEU A 111 9.96 13.28 13.67
N SER A 112 10.76 14.32 13.92
CA SER A 112 10.51 15.69 13.46
C SER A 112 11.76 16.33 12.88
N ASP A 113 11.62 17.01 11.73
CA ASP A 113 12.68 17.83 11.11
C ASP A 113 12.55 19.34 11.43
N ARG A 114 11.74 19.68 12.46
CA ARG A 114 11.43 21.08 12.81
C ARG A 114 12.65 21.95 13.12
N GLU A 115 13.71 21.34 13.62
CA GLU A 115 14.98 21.99 13.99
C GLU A 115 16.15 21.61 13.06
N GLY A 116 15.87 21.11 11.84
CA GLY A 116 16.90 20.75 10.86
C GLY A 116 16.82 19.28 10.47
N ASN A 117 17.83 18.47 10.81
CA ASN A 117 17.79 17.04 10.54
C ASN A 117 16.77 16.34 11.45
N PRO A 118 16.11 15.25 11.01
CA PRO A 118 15.11 14.55 11.82
C PRO A 118 15.64 14.15 13.19
N GLN A 119 14.90 14.45 14.26
CA GLN A 119 15.23 14.04 15.64
C GLN A 119 14.04 13.33 16.27
N LEU A 120 14.31 12.59 17.34
CA LEU A 120 13.25 12.00 18.17
C LEU A 120 12.65 13.06 19.09
N TYR A 121 11.33 13.06 19.13
CA TYR A 121 10.54 13.86 20.05
C TYR A 121 9.58 12.97 20.82
N PHE A 122 9.36 13.27 22.11
CA PHE A 122 8.34 12.66 22.94
C PHE A 122 7.22 13.65 23.22
N MET A 123 5.99 13.14 23.26
CA MET A 123 4.81 13.93 23.64
C MET A 123 3.81 13.05 24.40
N ARG A 124 3.05 13.67 25.30
CA ARG A 124 2.00 12.97 26.03
C ARG A 124 0.70 12.93 25.23
N PRO A 125 -0.12 11.88 25.40
CA PRO A 125 -1.37 11.75 24.67
C PRO A 125 -2.42 12.76 25.09
N ASP A 126 -2.29 13.43 26.25
CA ASP A 126 -3.17 14.50 26.71
C ASP A 126 -2.83 15.89 26.11
N GLY A 127 -1.67 16.02 25.46
CA GLY A 127 -1.20 17.24 24.79
C GLY A 127 0.07 17.82 25.40
N GLY A 128 0.33 19.11 25.13
CA GLY A 128 1.50 19.83 25.62
C GLY A 128 2.64 19.93 24.60
N GLU A 129 3.72 20.61 24.99
CA GLU A 129 4.88 20.79 24.11
C GLU A 129 5.62 19.46 23.88
N ALA A 130 5.99 19.23 22.62
CA ALA A 130 6.82 18.09 22.26
C ALA A 130 8.26 18.30 22.76
N ARG A 131 8.81 17.31 23.46
CA ARG A 131 10.16 17.36 23.99
C ARG A 131 11.13 16.67 23.04
N ARG A 132 12.10 17.39 22.51
CA ARG A 132 13.22 16.82 21.77
C ARG A 132 14.06 15.93 22.70
N VAL A 133 14.36 14.70 22.29
CA VAL A 133 15.10 13.72 23.10
C VAL A 133 16.43 13.28 22.49
N THR A 134 16.73 13.73 21.27
CA THR A 134 18.03 13.49 20.61
C THR A 134 18.59 14.76 19.99
N ASP A 135 19.92 14.84 19.94
CA ASP A 135 20.65 15.85 19.19
C ASP A 135 21.81 15.21 18.41
N HIS A 136 21.45 14.45 17.38
CA HIS A 136 22.44 13.79 16.51
C HIS A 136 22.67 14.61 15.24
N LYS A 137 23.93 14.96 14.94
CA LYS A 137 24.31 15.84 13.81
C LYS A 137 23.74 15.40 12.45
N ASP A 138 23.67 14.10 12.21
CA ASP A 138 23.20 13.51 10.94
C ASP A 138 21.70 13.16 10.94
N GLY A 139 21.01 13.43 12.05
CA GLY A 139 19.62 13.03 12.25
C GLY A 139 19.43 11.56 12.63
N ILE A 140 18.19 11.22 12.94
CA ILE A 140 17.69 9.89 13.26
C ILE A 140 16.93 9.37 12.05
N GLU A 141 17.17 8.12 11.66
CA GLU A 141 16.54 7.51 10.49
C GLU A 141 15.31 6.66 10.88
N ARG A 142 15.44 5.82 11.90
CA ARG A 142 14.36 4.94 12.37
C ARG A 142 14.47 4.72 13.87
N PHE A 143 13.35 4.44 14.52
CA PHE A 143 13.31 4.01 15.92
C PHE A 143 12.24 2.93 16.15
N ALA A 144 12.34 2.24 17.29
CA ALA A 144 11.31 1.33 17.78
C ALA A 144 11.46 1.08 19.28
N PHE A 145 10.32 0.98 19.97
CA PHE A 145 10.28 0.51 21.36
C PHE A 145 10.50 -1.00 21.45
N SER A 146 11.26 -1.41 22.45
CA SER A 146 11.36 -2.79 22.91
C SER A 146 10.00 -3.33 23.37
N ARG A 147 9.79 -4.65 23.32
CA ARG A 147 8.50 -5.28 23.68
C ARG A 147 8.20 -5.19 25.18
N ASP A 148 9.23 -5.36 26.01
CA ASP A 148 9.19 -5.18 27.46
C ASP A 148 9.10 -3.70 27.92
N GLY A 149 9.20 -2.74 27.00
CA GLY A 149 9.02 -1.33 27.29
C GLY A 149 10.16 -0.68 28.08
N ARG A 150 11.32 -1.33 28.21
CA ARG A 150 12.48 -0.75 28.94
C ARG A 150 13.27 0.23 28.08
N TRP A 151 13.32 -0.01 26.78
CA TRP A 151 14.18 0.70 25.84
C TRP A 151 13.42 1.18 24.60
N LEU A 152 13.91 2.30 24.05
CA LEU A 152 13.70 2.71 22.66
C LEU A 152 15.06 2.61 21.96
N ALA A 153 15.12 1.86 20.87
CA ALA A 153 16.30 1.81 20.00
C ALA A 153 16.09 2.71 18.79
N PHE A 154 17.18 3.27 18.27
CA PHE A 154 17.16 4.06 17.04
C PHE A 154 18.48 3.99 16.28
N THR A 155 18.41 4.31 14.99
CA THR A 155 19.57 4.41 14.09
C THR A 155 19.90 5.86 13.80
N ALA A 156 21.18 6.22 13.93
CA ALA A 156 21.67 7.57 13.65
C ALA A 156 23.06 7.53 12.99
N GLY A 157 23.34 8.50 12.14
CA GLY A 157 24.60 8.62 11.39
C GLY A 157 24.39 8.81 9.89
N LYS A 158 25.48 9.10 9.17
CA LYS A 158 25.48 9.20 7.72
C LYS A 158 25.15 7.87 7.07
N GLU A 159 24.62 7.92 5.85
CA GLU A 159 24.43 6.72 5.04
C GLU A 159 25.75 5.95 4.90
N GLY A 160 25.73 4.64 5.18
CA GLY A 160 26.92 3.79 5.19
C GLY A 160 27.71 3.79 6.50
N GLU A 161 27.36 4.63 7.48
CA GLU A 161 28.01 4.71 8.80
C GLU A 161 27.03 4.62 9.98
N ARG A 162 25.72 4.50 9.71
CA ARG A 162 24.65 4.46 10.74
C ARG A 162 24.91 3.42 11.81
N GLN A 163 24.71 3.80 13.07
CA GLN A 163 24.84 2.94 14.24
C GLN A 163 23.54 2.88 15.04
N LEU A 164 23.37 1.81 15.80
CA LEU A 164 22.31 1.65 16.80
C LEU A 164 22.65 2.36 18.10
N TRP A 165 21.62 3.00 18.66
CA TRP A 165 21.62 3.69 19.94
C TRP A 165 20.41 3.23 20.75
N LEU A 166 20.50 3.39 22.07
CA LEU A 166 19.43 3.10 23.02
C LEU A 166 19.08 4.35 23.83
N LEU A 167 17.82 4.48 24.17
CA LEU A 167 17.29 5.46 25.11
C LEU A 167 16.35 4.74 26.09
N PRO A 168 16.42 4.98 27.40
CA PRO A 168 15.42 4.46 28.32
C PRO A 168 14.02 4.90 27.88
N ALA A 169 13.05 3.97 27.83
CA ALA A 169 11.69 4.26 27.37
C ALA A 169 10.84 4.92 28.46
N ARG A 170 11.30 6.08 28.94
CA ARG A 170 10.63 6.92 29.94
C ARG A 170 10.54 8.36 29.44
N PHE A 171 9.47 9.05 29.79
CA PHE A 171 9.20 10.40 29.27
C PHE A 171 10.25 11.43 29.69
N ASP A 172 11.03 11.19 30.75
CA ASP A 172 12.11 12.04 31.25
C ASP A 172 13.51 11.59 30.79
N ALA A 173 13.62 10.70 29.79
CA ALA A 173 14.91 10.26 29.27
C ALA A 173 15.63 11.38 28.49
N GLU A 174 16.91 11.60 28.79
CA GLU A 174 17.69 12.70 28.19
C GLU A 174 18.89 12.24 27.37
N THR A 175 19.54 11.14 27.77
CA THR A 175 20.85 10.77 27.21
C THR A 175 20.78 9.43 26.47
N PRO A 176 20.88 9.44 25.12
CA PRO A 176 21.08 8.23 24.35
C PRO A 176 22.44 7.56 24.62
N ILE A 177 22.46 6.24 24.54
CA ILE A 177 23.63 5.40 24.78
C ILE A 177 23.99 4.70 23.46
N PRO A 178 25.25 4.81 22.97
CA PRO A 178 25.67 4.06 21.80
C PRO A 178 25.64 2.55 22.11
N LEU A 179 24.96 1.79 21.26
CA LEU A 179 24.86 0.34 21.37
C LEU A 179 25.87 -0.38 20.48
N THR A 180 26.15 0.17 19.30
CA THR A 180 27.05 -0.44 18.32
C THR A 180 28.17 0.50 17.90
N LYS A 181 29.29 -0.11 17.49
CA LYS A 181 30.40 0.52 16.76
C LYS A 181 30.84 -0.44 15.67
N HIS A 182 29.97 -0.64 14.69
CA HIS A 182 30.18 -1.52 13.56
C HIS A 182 31.02 -0.82 12.49
N GLU A 183 31.85 -1.57 11.74
CA GLU A 183 32.74 -1.01 10.71
C GLU A 183 31.96 -0.34 9.57
N THR A 184 30.82 -0.93 9.22
CA THR A 184 29.90 -0.47 8.18
C THR A 184 28.55 -0.07 8.79
N GLY A 185 27.78 0.69 8.03
CA GLY A 185 26.48 1.20 8.46
C GLY A 185 25.42 0.11 8.56
N ILE A 186 24.60 0.24 9.61
CA ILE A 186 23.42 -0.60 9.82
C ILE A 186 22.32 -0.19 8.83
N LEU A 187 21.73 -1.17 8.15
CA LEU A 187 20.71 -0.97 7.12
C LEU A 187 19.30 -1.23 7.66
N ARG A 188 18.96 -2.48 7.97
CA ARG A 188 17.69 -2.87 8.60
C ARG A 188 17.96 -3.43 9.98
N TRP A 189 17.04 -3.26 10.92
CA TRP A 189 17.13 -3.87 12.24
C TRP A 189 15.74 -4.14 12.84
N GLU A 190 15.67 -5.14 13.71
CA GLU A 190 14.49 -5.52 14.48
C GLU A 190 14.87 -6.03 15.88
N TRP A 191 14.06 -5.68 16.88
CA TRP A 191 14.18 -6.24 18.23
C TRP A 191 13.91 -7.75 18.21
N SER A 192 14.68 -8.52 18.97
CA SER A 192 14.27 -9.88 19.33
C SER A 192 12.98 -9.80 20.16
N PRO A 193 12.05 -10.77 20.05
CA PRO A 193 10.80 -10.63 20.77
C PRO A 193 10.90 -10.73 22.32
N ASP A 194 12.07 -11.08 22.89
CA ASP A 194 12.40 -11.02 24.33
C ASP A 194 13.05 -9.69 24.74
N SER A 195 13.23 -8.75 23.81
CA SER A 195 13.96 -7.49 24.00
C SER A 195 15.45 -7.62 24.39
N GLN A 196 16.06 -8.80 24.33
CA GLN A 196 17.46 -8.98 24.76
C GLN A 196 18.48 -8.64 23.68
N ARG A 197 18.09 -8.70 22.40
CA ARG A 197 18.96 -8.47 21.26
C ARG A 197 18.29 -7.58 20.21
N ILE A 198 19.12 -6.98 19.38
CA ILE A 198 18.69 -6.36 18.13
C ILE A 198 19.40 -7.08 16.99
N TYR A 199 18.62 -7.71 16.11
CA TYR A 199 19.11 -8.29 14.86
C TYR A 199 19.18 -7.18 13.82
N PHE A 200 20.25 -7.15 13.03
CA PHE A 200 20.43 -6.13 12.01
C PHE A 200 21.20 -6.64 10.80
N THR A 201 21.02 -5.97 9.66
CA THR A 201 21.80 -6.22 8.45
C THR A 201 22.84 -5.13 8.24
N SER A 202 24.02 -5.52 7.78
CA SER A 202 25.09 -4.60 7.46
C SER A 202 26.02 -5.18 6.38
N PRO A 203 26.59 -4.36 5.48
CA PRO A 203 27.61 -4.81 4.54
C PRO A 203 28.83 -5.38 5.27
N ASP A 204 29.48 -6.40 4.71
CA ASP A 204 30.62 -7.05 5.35
C ASP A 204 31.85 -6.17 5.54
N PHE A 205 32.03 -5.19 4.65
CA PHE A 205 33.18 -4.29 4.65
C PHE A 205 32.84 -3.00 3.94
N VAL A 206 33.63 -1.96 4.20
CA VAL A 206 33.49 -0.66 3.53
C VAL A 206 33.92 -0.80 2.07
N ASP A 207 33.03 -0.45 1.14
CA ASP A 207 33.40 -0.26 -0.26
C ASP A 207 34.24 1.01 -0.39
N LYS A 208 35.57 0.84 -0.50
CA LYS A 208 36.51 1.95 -0.59
C LYS A 208 36.31 2.78 -1.85
N LEU A 209 35.94 2.14 -2.97
CA LEU A 209 35.71 2.85 -4.24
C LEU A 209 34.44 3.69 -4.14
N ASP A 210 33.36 3.14 -3.58
CA ASP A 210 32.14 3.91 -3.33
C ASP A 210 32.39 5.07 -2.35
N ARG A 211 33.15 4.83 -1.28
CA ARG A 211 33.50 5.89 -0.32
C ARG A 211 34.29 7.02 -0.98
N GLU A 212 35.37 6.70 -1.69
CA GLU A 212 36.17 7.70 -2.42
C GLU A 212 35.32 8.48 -3.42
N ARG A 213 34.40 7.79 -4.11
CA ARG A 213 33.46 8.40 -5.04
C ARG A 213 32.59 9.45 -4.34
N ARG A 214 31.96 9.07 -3.22
CA ARG A 214 31.11 9.96 -2.41
C ARG A 214 31.90 11.15 -1.85
N GLU A 215 33.11 10.91 -1.34
CA GLU A 215 34.01 11.95 -0.81
C GLU A 215 34.43 12.96 -1.88
N LYS A 216 34.71 12.48 -3.10
CA LYS A 216 35.00 13.32 -4.27
C LYS A 216 33.75 13.98 -4.86
N LYS A 217 32.57 13.73 -4.29
CA LYS A 217 31.26 14.20 -4.79
C LYS A 217 31.03 13.81 -6.25
N PHE A 218 31.56 12.66 -6.67
CA PHE A 218 31.29 12.11 -7.99
C PHE A 218 29.90 11.46 -7.96
N ASP A 219 28.91 12.22 -8.41
CA ASP A 219 27.47 11.94 -8.30
C ASP A 219 26.91 11.04 -9.41
N VAL A 220 27.79 10.47 -10.25
CA VAL A 220 27.39 9.52 -11.29
C VAL A 220 26.87 8.22 -10.65
N ARG A 221 25.64 7.86 -11.02
CA ARG A 221 25.05 6.56 -10.71
C ARG A 221 25.72 5.49 -11.58
N ILE A 222 26.50 4.63 -10.94
CA ILE A 222 27.09 3.46 -11.59
C ILE A 222 26.07 2.32 -11.52
N VAL A 223 25.66 1.81 -12.68
CA VAL A 223 24.80 0.62 -12.82
C VAL A 223 25.68 -0.63 -12.71
N ASP A 224 25.18 -1.69 -12.07
CA ASP A 224 25.87 -2.98 -11.86
C ASP A 224 27.23 -2.89 -11.15
N GLN A 225 27.42 -1.86 -10.30
CA GLN A 225 28.59 -1.75 -9.46
C GLN A 225 28.64 -2.96 -8.49
N PRO A 226 29.77 -3.69 -8.41
CA PRO A 226 29.97 -4.70 -7.38
C PRO A 226 29.81 -4.07 -5.99
N LYS A 227 28.98 -4.68 -5.14
CA LYS A 227 28.76 -4.21 -3.76
C LYS A 227 29.22 -5.28 -2.77
N PRO A 228 29.71 -4.88 -1.58
CA PRO A 228 29.96 -5.83 -0.50
C PRO A 228 28.68 -6.58 -0.15
N PRO A 229 28.73 -7.92 0.05
CA PRO A 229 27.58 -8.67 0.51
C PRO A 229 27.04 -8.13 1.84
N VAL A 230 25.72 -8.13 1.98
CA VAL A 230 25.04 -7.74 3.22
C VAL A 230 24.73 -8.97 4.03
N HIS A 231 25.10 -8.98 5.30
CA HIS A 231 24.87 -10.12 6.19
C HIS A 231 24.12 -9.74 7.45
N LEU A 232 23.56 -10.75 8.10
CA LEU A 232 22.81 -10.65 9.34
C LEU A 232 23.77 -10.72 10.53
N TRP A 233 23.55 -9.81 11.47
CA TRP A 233 24.24 -9.66 12.72
C TRP A 233 23.23 -9.53 13.86
N ALA A 234 23.69 -9.68 15.10
CA ALA A 234 22.93 -9.32 16.28
C ALA A 234 23.84 -8.62 17.29
N VAL A 235 23.29 -7.63 17.99
CA VAL A 235 23.90 -7.03 19.16
C VAL A 235 23.10 -7.39 20.40
N ASP A 236 23.80 -7.84 21.44
CA ASP A 236 23.23 -8.07 22.77
C ASP A 236 23.10 -6.74 23.51
N VAL A 237 21.92 -6.46 24.06
CA VAL A 237 21.56 -5.14 24.61
C VAL A 237 22.33 -4.83 25.90
N GLU A 238 22.61 -5.86 26.71
CA GLU A 238 23.26 -5.70 28.01
C GLU A 238 24.78 -5.69 27.86
N THR A 239 25.33 -6.68 27.17
CA THR A 239 26.78 -6.86 27.03
C THR A 239 27.39 -6.04 25.89
N LYS A 240 26.55 -5.52 24.97
CA LYS A 240 26.96 -4.88 23.70
C LYS A 240 27.77 -5.78 22.78
N ALA A 241 27.80 -7.09 23.05
CA ALA A 241 28.49 -8.05 22.22
C ALA A 241 27.80 -8.15 20.85
N VAL A 242 28.58 -8.03 19.77
CA VAL A 242 28.10 -8.16 18.40
C VAL A 242 28.51 -9.52 17.84
N LYS A 243 27.56 -10.25 17.25
CA LYS A 243 27.77 -11.55 16.62
C LYS A 243 27.24 -11.54 15.19
N ARG A 244 28.02 -12.07 14.25
CA ARG A 244 27.58 -12.37 12.88
C ARG A 244 26.84 -13.70 12.82
N TRP A 245 25.73 -13.76 12.09
CA TRP A 245 24.89 -14.96 11.96
C TRP A 245 24.91 -15.61 10.58
N THR A 246 25.14 -14.83 9.52
CA THR A 246 25.23 -15.35 8.14
C THR A 246 26.59 -15.00 7.54
N SER A 247 27.06 -15.82 6.59
CA SER A 247 28.34 -15.59 5.91
C SER A 247 28.32 -16.16 4.50
N GLY A 248 29.41 -15.96 3.75
CA GLY A 248 29.54 -16.42 2.37
C GLY A 248 29.35 -15.31 1.34
N SER A 249 29.60 -15.66 0.07
CA SER A 249 29.61 -14.73 -1.06
C SER A 249 28.38 -14.83 -1.95
N ASP A 250 27.51 -15.82 -1.77
CA ASP A 250 26.50 -16.18 -2.77
C ASP A 250 25.21 -15.37 -2.65
N TYR A 251 25.00 -14.71 -1.51
CA TYR A 251 23.80 -13.92 -1.25
C TYR A 251 24.07 -12.69 -0.37
N SER A 252 23.18 -11.71 -0.50
CA SER A 252 23.01 -10.56 0.39
C SER A 252 21.65 -10.63 1.06
N VAL A 253 21.62 -10.53 2.39
CA VAL A 253 20.39 -10.54 3.18
C VAL A 253 19.60 -9.25 2.91
N ALA A 254 18.48 -9.37 2.21
CA ALA A 254 17.61 -8.26 1.82
C ALA A 254 16.53 -7.94 2.87
N SER A 255 15.96 -8.97 3.49
CA SER A 255 14.95 -8.86 4.55
C SER A 255 15.01 -10.09 5.46
N PHE A 256 14.49 -9.98 6.68
CA PHE A 256 14.40 -11.09 7.61
C PHE A 256 13.19 -10.95 8.54
N VAL A 257 12.78 -12.08 9.13
CA VAL A 257 11.72 -12.18 10.16
C VAL A 257 12.16 -13.16 11.25
N ILE A 258 11.73 -12.92 12.50
CA ILE A 258 12.12 -13.71 13.67
C ILE A 258 10.91 -14.49 14.19
N SER A 259 11.09 -15.76 14.58
CA SER A 259 10.04 -16.56 15.22
C SER A 259 9.70 -16.02 16.62
N LYS A 260 8.45 -16.21 17.08
CA LYS A 260 8.00 -15.73 18.41
C LYS A 260 8.71 -16.41 19.60
N ASP A 261 9.36 -17.55 19.38
CA ASP A 261 10.18 -18.23 20.39
C ASP A 261 11.68 -17.87 20.30
N HIS A 262 12.06 -17.08 19.29
CA HIS A 262 13.39 -16.50 19.06
C HIS A 262 14.45 -17.56 18.78
N ARG A 263 14.02 -18.76 18.40
CA ARG A 263 14.88 -19.88 18.05
C ARG A 263 15.19 -19.93 16.57
N PHE A 264 14.36 -19.32 15.74
CA PHE A 264 14.50 -19.33 14.30
C PHE A 264 14.38 -17.93 13.71
N LEU A 265 15.08 -17.73 12.61
CA LEU A 265 14.97 -16.57 11.75
C LEU A 265 14.84 -17.04 10.32
N ALA A 266 14.03 -16.36 9.52
CA ALA A 266 13.98 -16.57 8.08
C ALA A 266 14.45 -15.29 7.38
N PHE A 267 15.15 -15.44 6.25
CA PHE A 267 15.62 -14.29 5.50
C PHE A 267 15.57 -14.52 3.99
N ARG A 268 15.37 -13.43 3.25
CA ARG A 268 15.48 -13.39 1.79
C ARG A 268 16.91 -13.04 1.43
N GLY A 269 17.62 -13.96 0.78
CA GLY A 269 18.98 -13.75 0.29
C GLY A 269 18.97 -13.46 -1.20
N ALA A 270 19.19 -12.20 -1.59
CA ALA A 270 19.33 -11.79 -2.99
C ALA A 270 20.71 -12.18 -3.53
N SER A 271 20.78 -12.60 -4.79
CA SER A 271 22.03 -12.93 -5.47
C SER A 271 23.03 -11.76 -5.40
N THR A 272 24.30 -12.07 -5.17
CA THR A 272 25.40 -11.09 -5.22
C THR A 272 25.97 -10.91 -6.61
N PHE A 273 25.51 -11.69 -7.59
CA PHE A 273 25.93 -11.54 -8.97
C PHE A 273 25.50 -10.16 -9.47
N ARG A 274 26.45 -9.36 -9.96
CA ARG A 274 26.22 -7.95 -10.27
C ARG A 274 25.18 -7.69 -11.37
N TYR A 275 24.93 -8.69 -12.22
CA TYR A 275 23.91 -8.64 -13.27
C TYR A 275 22.63 -9.38 -12.88
N ALA A 276 22.57 -9.92 -11.66
CA ALA A 276 21.35 -10.52 -11.17
C ALA A 276 20.29 -9.44 -11.00
N THR A 277 19.07 -9.80 -11.36
CA THR A 277 17.93 -8.93 -11.08
C THR A 277 17.60 -8.98 -9.59
N GLY A 278 16.89 -7.98 -9.08
CA GLY A 278 16.37 -8.02 -7.70
C GLY A 278 15.40 -9.18 -7.45
N GLU A 279 14.93 -9.85 -8.51
CA GLU A 279 14.06 -11.01 -8.47
C GLU A 279 14.82 -12.32 -8.18
N GLU A 280 16.12 -12.37 -8.44
CA GLU A 280 16.96 -13.53 -8.11
C GLU A 280 17.28 -13.53 -6.62
N ALA A 281 16.33 -14.01 -5.83
CA ALA A 281 16.50 -14.22 -4.40
C ALA A 281 16.00 -15.59 -4.00
N GLU A 282 16.34 -15.97 -2.78
CA GLU A 282 15.90 -17.23 -2.20
C GLU A 282 15.54 -17.04 -0.73
N VAL A 283 14.65 -17.89 -0.24
CA VAL A 283 14.29 -17.95 1.17
C VAL A 283 15.24 -18.92 1.89
N TYR A 284 15.78 -18.43 3.00
CA TYR A 284 16.64 -19.19 3.90
C TYR A 284 16.02 -19.24 5.30
N ARG A 285 16.28 -20.34 6.00
CA ARG A 285 16.01 -20.50 7.42
C ARG A 285 17.33 -20.56 8.18
N LEU A 286 17.40 -19.87 9.31
CA LEU A 286 18.49 -19.86 10.26
C LEU A 286 17.99 -20.39 11.62
N ASP A 287 18.65 -21.40 12.15
CA ASP A 287 18.51 -21.85 13.53
C ASP A 287 19.44 -21.01 14.43
N LEU A 288 18.85 -20.24 15.35
CA LEU A 288 19.57 -19.34 16.25
C LEU A 288 20.20 -20.05 17.45
N THR A 289 19.88 -21.33 17.68
CA THR A 289 20.55 -22.18 18.67
C THR A 289 21.84 -22.77 18.12
N THR A 290 21.85 -23.24 16.87
CA THR A 290 23.01 -23.93 16.27
C THR A 290 23.82 -23.04 15.32
N GLY A 291 23.22 -21.99 14.78
CA GLY A 291 23.78 -21.18 13.69
C GLY A 291 23.64 -21.82 12.31
N ALA A 292 22.92 -22.94 12.18
CA ALA A 292 22.74 -23.62 10.90
C ALA A 292 21.85 -22.79 9.96
N VAL A 293 22.31 -22.59 8.73
CA VAL A 293 21.57 -21.93 7.64
C VAL A 293 21.18 -22.95 6.60
N GLU A 294 19.90 -22.97 6.24
CA GLU A 294 19.33 -23.85 5.23
C GLU A 294 18.62 -23.02 4.16
N ARG A 295 18.91 -23.31 2.89
CA ARG A 295 18.23 -22.72 1.73
C ARG A 295 16.96 -23.52 1.42
N LEU A 296 15.81 -22.86 1.38
CA LEU A 296 14.50 -23.49 1.19
C LEU A 296 13.99 -23.44 -0.25
N THR A 297 14.40 -22.45 -1.03
CA THR A 297 14.00 -22.31 -2.44
C THR A 297 15.20 -22.32 -3.39
N ARG A 298 14.96 -22.66 -4.66
CA ARG A 298 15.95 -22.65 -5.75
C ARG A 298 15.27 -22.26 -7.05
N ASN A 299 15.25 -20.97 -7.38
CA ASN A 299 14.48 -20.46 -8.50
C ASN A 299 15.04 -19.15 -9.08
N ALA A 300 14.30 -18.56 -10.03
CA ALA A 300 14.68 -17.34 -10.75
C ALA A 300 13.58 -16.27 -10.69
N VAL A 301 12.66 -16.37 -9.72
CA VAL A 301 11.61 -15.36 -9.50
C VAL A 301 11.66 -14.86 -8.07
N SER A 302 11.09 -13.68 -7.82
CA SER A 302 11.12 -13.11 -6.48
C SER A 302 10.18 -13.86 -5.54
N GLU A 303 10.69 -14.31 -4.40
CA GLU A 303 9.86 -14.52 -3.22
C GLU A 303 9.57 -13.20 -2.51
N GLY A 304 8.41 -13.16 -1.85
CA GLY A 304 7.85 -11.98 -1.21
C GLY A 304 7.83 -12.08 0.32
N ALA A 305 6.66 -11.81 0.89
CA ALA A 305 6.45 -11.78 2.34
C ALA A 305 6.86 -13.11 2.99
N MET A 306 7.49 -13.04 4.17
CA MET A 306 7.80 -14.19 5.03
C MET A 306 7.15 -13.98 6.39
N SER A 307 6.66 -15.04 7.02
CA SER A 307 6.08 -14.97 8.36
C SER A 307 6.09 -16.32 9.06
N PHE A 308 6.48 -16.35 10.33
CA PHE A 308 6.30 -17.54 11.17
C PHE A 308 4.87 -17.63 11.69
N SER A 309 4.32 -18.84 11.73
CA SER A 309 3.03 -19.08 12.38
C SER A 309 3.11 -18.75 13.88
N PRO A 310 2.01 -18.33 14.52
CA PRO A 310 2.02 -17.94 15.93
C PRO A 310 2.47 -19.05 16.89
N ASP A 311 2.22 -20.31 16.54
CA ASP A 311 2.65 -21.51 17.28
C ASP A 311 4.10 -21.94 16.96
N GLY A 312 4.76 -21.27 16.01
CA GLY A 312 6.11 -21.58 15.56
C GLY A 312 6.24 -22.86 14.72
N ALA A 313 5.13 -23.48 14.31
CA ALA A 313 5.15 -24.72 13.52
C ALA A 313 5.63 -24.50 12.08
N TRP A 314 5.28 -23.37 11.48
CA TRP A 314 5.51 -23.08 10.06
C TRP A 314 6.29 -21.78 9.87
N LEU A 315 7.16 -21.79 8.87
CA LEU A 315 7.56 -20.61 8.12
C LEU A 315 6.72 -20.57 6.85
N ALA A 316 5.90 -19.53 6.70
CA ALA A 316 5.22 -19.23 5.44
C ALA A 316 6.01 -18.20 4.64
N PHE A 317 6.00 -18.33 3.31
CA PHE A 317 6.45 -17.30 2.39
C PHE A 317 5.59 -17.26 1.12
N THR A 318 5.60 -16.15 0.39
CA THR A 318 4.88 -16.03 -0.89
C THR A 318 5.83 -16.12 -2.07
N ALA A 319 5.44 -16.80 -3.14
CA ALA A 319 6.13 -16.76 -4.44
C ALA A 319 5.11 -16.98 -5.57
N PRO A 320 5.43 -16.63 -6.83
CA PRO A 320 4.60 -17.05 -7.96
C PRO A 320 4.40 -18.57 -7.97
N ASP A 321 3.22 -19.00 -8.41
CA ASP A 321 2.90 -20.40 -8.63
C ASP A 321 3.94 -21.04 -9.56
N ASP A 322 4.40 -22.24 -9.20
CA ASP A 322 5.50 -22.97 -9.84
C ASP A 322 6.72 -22.09 -10.21
N PHE A 323 6.97 -21.06 -9.41
CA PHE A 323 8.09 -20.12 -9.57
C PHE A 323 8.23 -19.52 -10.99
N THR A 324 7.11 -19.25 -11.67
CA THR A 324 7.11 -18.64 -13.00
C THR A 324 6.59 -17.21 -12.97
N TYR A 325 7.28 -16.31 -13.68
CA TYR A 325 6.94 -14.89 -13.76
C TYR A 325 5.47 -14.65 -14.14
N MET A 326 4.83 -13.67 -13.49
CA MET A 326 3.42 -13.25 -13.64
C MET A 326 2.33 -14.27 -13.31
N ARG A 327 2.66 -15.53 -13.00
CA ARG A 327 1.69 -16.46 -12.40
C ARG A 327 1.16 -15.92 -11.07
N ASN A 328 0.03 -16.43 -10.63
CA ASN A 328 -0.57 -15.98 -9.38
C ASN A 328 0.36 -16.23 -8.19
N LEU A 329 0.37 -15.32 -7.22
CA LEU A 329 1.08 -15.53 -5.96
C LEU A 329 0.41 -16.65 -5.16
N ARG A 330 1.25 -17.49 -4.57
CA ARG A 330 0.87 -18.61 -3.69
C ARG A 330 1.62 -18.53 -2.38
N ILE A 331 1.04 -19.13 -1.35
CA ILE A 331 1.70 -19.33 -0.06
C ILE A 331 2.41 -20.69 -0.09
N TYR A 332 3.68 -20.69 0.29
CA TYR A 332 4.45 -21.88 0.55
C TYR A 332 4.71 -22.01 2.05
N LEU A 333 4.62 -23.23 2.56
CA LEU A 333 4.78 -23.58 3.97
C LEU A 333 5.98 -24.52 4.14
N ALA A 334 6.95 -24.10 4.95
CA ALA A 334 8.07 -24.94 5.38
C ALA A 334 7.96 -25.22 6.89
N PRO A 335 8.10 -26.49 7.36
CA PRO A 335 8.07 -26.77 8.79
C PRO A 335 9.26 -26.09 9.47
N THR A 336 9.05 -25.31 10.52
CA THR A 336 10.11 -24.47 11.14
C THR A 336 11.35 -25.25 11.56
N ARG A 337 11.20 -26.52 11.98
CA ARG A 337 12.29 -27.33 12.57
C ARG A 337 13.06 -28.23 11.60
N GLY A 338 12.87 -28.08 10.29
CA GLY A 338 13.47 -28.99 9.31
C GLY A 338 12.46 -29.47 8.27
N GLY A 339 12.90 -29.64 7.02
CA GLY A 339 12.07 -30.15 5.93
C GLY A 339 11.85 -29.14 4.81
N SER A 340 11.40 -29.64 3.66
CA SER A 340 11.17 -28.86 2.45
C SER A 340 9.91 -27.99 2.54
N ALA A 341 9.92 -26.87 1.85
CA ALA A 341 8.71 -26.10 1.60
C ALA A 341 7.75 -26.88 0.69
N ARG A 342 6.44 -26.68 0.89
CA ARG A 342 5.39 -27.11 -0.04
C ARG A 342 4.44 -25.95 -0.30
N GLU A 343 3.79 -25.95 -1.46
CA GLU A 343 2.68 -25.02 -1.69
C GLU A 343 1.50 -25.34 -0.75
N LEU A 344 0.78 -24.31 -0.33
CA LEU A 344 -0.57 -24.42 0.20
C LEU A 344 -1.55 -24.38 -0.99
N GLU A 345 -1.82 -25.56 -1.55
CA GLU A 345 -2.69 -25.73 -2.70
C GLU A 345 -4.05 -25.06 -2.49
N THR A 346 -4.58 -24.40 -3.52
CA THR A 346 -5.90 -23.78 -3.49
C THR A 346 -6.54 -23.72 -4.87
N THR A 347 -7.88 -23.71 -4.91
CA THR A 347 -8.65 -23.52 -6.14
C THR A 347 -8.97 -22.05 -6.43
N PHE A 348 -8.50 -21.12 -5.58
CA PHE A 348 -8.76 -19.71 -5.74
C PHE A 348 -7.92 -19.12 -6.88
N ASP A 349 -8.61 -18.59 -7.91
CA ASP A 349 -8.00 -17.99 -9.09
C ASP A 349 -7.73 -16.49 -8.88
N GLY A 350 -6.88 -16.18 -7.92
CA GLY A 350 -6.35 -14.85 -7.62
C GLY A 350 -5.03 -14.97 -6.84
N ASP A 351 -4.38 -13.85 -6.55
CA ASP A 351 -3.15 -13.86 -5.74
C ASP A 351 -3.49 -14.18 -4.27
N VAL A 352 -2.72 -15.08 -3.66
CA VAL A 352 -2.82 -15.41 -2.24
C VAL A 352 -1.53 -15.00 -1.55
N SER A 353 -1.62 -14.02 -0.66
CA SER A 353 -0.48 -13.45 0.06
C SER A 353 -0.57 -13.70 1.57
N ILE A 354 0.45 -13.28 2.32
CA ILE A 354 0.46 -13.39 3.79
C ILE A 354 0.23 -12.00 4.37
N GLY A 355 -1.04 -11.67 4.68
CA GLY A 355 -1.37 -10.45 5.41
C GLY A 355 -1.06 -10.61 6.90
N PHE A 356 -1.76 -11.51 7.57
CA PHE A 356 -1.49 -11.87 8.97
C PHE A 356 -2.06 -13.26 9.32
N TRP A 357 -1.50 -13.87 10.36
CA TRP A 357 -1.99 -15.14 10.87
C TRP A 357 -3.17 -14.94 11.84
N GLY A 358 -4.13 -15.86 11.79
CA GLY A 358 -5.05 -16.08 12.90
C GLY A 358 -4.30 -16.56 14.13
N LYS A 359 -4.77 -16.19 15.32
CA LYS A 359 -4.14 -16.57 16.61
C LYS A 359 -4.01 -18.09 16.80
N ASP A 360 -4.83 -18.87 16.11
CA ASP A 360 -4.81 -20.33 16.14
C ASP A 360 -3.73 -20.97 15.25
N GLY A 361 -3.04 -20.20 14.40
CA GLY A 361 -2.07 -20.71 13.42
C GLY A 361 -2.68 -21.56 12.29
N LYS A 362 -4.02 -21.63 12.20
CA LYS A 362 -4.74 -22.47 11.23
C LYS A 362 -5.31 -21.68 10.05
N THR A 363 -5.32 -20.36 10.17
CA THR A 363 -5.85 -19.44 9.16
C THR A 363 -4.84 -18.35 8.84
N ILE A 364 -4.67 -18.05 7.55
CA ILE A 364 -3.95 -16.87 7.09
C ILE A 364 -4.96 -15.92 6.45
N TYR A 365 -4.91 -14.64 6.82
CA TYR A 365 -5.75 -13.60 6.25
C TYR A 365 -4.93 -12.78 5.25
N PHE A 366 -5.57 -12.37 4.16
CA PHE A 366 -4.94 -11.62 3.08
C PHE A 366 -5.95 -10.76 2.34
N THR A 367 -5.47 -9.72 1.68
CA THR A 367 -6.31 -8.85 0.85
C THR A 367 -6.02 -9.12 -0.60
N GLU A 368 -7.07 -9.26 -1.41
CA GLU A 368 -6.94 -9.51 -2.84
C GLU A 368 -8.01 -8.76 -3.64
N GLY A 369 -7.64 -8.36 -4.86
CA GLY A 369 -8.57 -7.78 -5.81
C GLY A 369 -9.45 -8.82 -6.51
N VAL A 370 -10.75 -8.57 -6.59
CA VAL A 370 -11.70 -9.34 -7.42
C VAL A 370 -12.47 -8.35 -8.27
N GLY A 371 -12.17 -8.37 -9.57
CA GLY A 371 -12.60 -7.32 -10.49
C GLY A 371 -12.09 -5.95 -10.06
N VAL A 372 -13.00 -4.97 -10.02
CA VAL A 372 -12.72 -3.57 -9.64
C VAL A 372 -12.76 -3.27 -8.13
N ASN A 373 -12.78 -4.29 -7.25
CA ASN A 373 -12.81 -4.11 -5.79
C ASN A 373 -11.72 -4.93 -5.10
N THR A 374 -11.33 -4.54 -3.88
CA THR A 374 -10.45 -5.34 -3.02
C THR A 374 -11.20 -5.81 -1.79
N HIS A 375 -11.01 -7.07 -1.41
CA HIS A 375 -11.66 -7.69 -0.27
C HIS A 375 -10.67 -8.33 0.68
N LEU A 376 -11.10 -8.56 1.92
CA LEU A 376 -10.37 -9.37 2.89
C LEU A 376 -10.80 -10.83 2.73
N PHE A 377 -9.84 -11.73 2.68
CA PHE A 377 -10.01 -13.17 2.57
C PHE A 377 -9.33 -13.88 3.74
N ALA A 378 -9.76 -15.10 3.98
CA ALA A 378 -9.12 -16.06 4.86
C ALA A 378 -8.84 -17.35 4.09
N ILE A 379 -7.64 -17.91 4.21
CA ILE A 379 -7.28 -19.24 3.72
C ILE A 379 -7.00 -20.19 4.89
N SER A 380 -7.59 -21.39 4.83
CA SER A 380 -7.31 -22.47 5.77
C SER A 380 -5.96 -23.11 5.44
N VAL A 381 -5.08 -23.22 6.45
CA VAL A 381 -3.76 -23.84 6.33
C VAL A 381 -3.85 -25.36 6.12
N GLU A 382 -4.90 -25.98 6.66
CA GLU A 382 -5.14 -27.42 6.54
C GLU A 382 -5.70 -27.81 5.17
N THR A 383 -6.69 -27.03 4.69
CA THR A 383 -7.49 -27.44 3.53
C THR A 383 -7.24 -26.61 2.27
N GLY A 384 -6.52 -25.49 2.38
CA GLY A 384 -6.34 -24.55 1.25
C GLY A 384 -7.60 -23.77 0.88
N ARG A 385 -8.72 -23.96 1.60
CA ARG A 385 -10.00 -23.33 1.31
C ARG A 385 -9.95 -21.84 1.59
N VAL A 386 -10.20 -21.03 0.56
CA VAL A 386 -10.35 -19.58 0.63
C VAL A 386 -11.80 -19.19 0.94
N THR A 387 -11.99 -18.27 1.88
CA THR A 387 -13.28 -17.66 2.24
C THR A 387 -13.16 -16.14 2.12
N GLN A 388 -14.05 -15.51 1.35
CA GLN A 388 -14.17 -14.05 1.30
C GLN A 388 -14.91 -13.54 2.53
N LEU A 389 -14.36 -12.54 3.22
CA LEU A 389 -14.89 -12.00 4.47
C LEU A 389 -15.63 -10.68 4.30
N THR A 390 -15.33 -9.91 3.25
CA THR A 390 -15.96 -8.60 2.99
C THR A 390 -16.50 -8.52 1.57
N GLN A 391 -17.51 -7.68 1.33
CA GLN A 391 -18.19 -7.56 0.02
C GLN A 391 -18.42 -6.10 -0.40
N GLU A 392 -17.70 -5.16 0.23
CA GLU A 392 -17.90 -3.74 -0.03
C GLU A 392 -17.44 -3.32 -1.43
N THR A 393 -18.19 -2.42 -2.06
CA THR A 393 -17.72 -1.70 -3.24
C THR A 393 -16.65 -0.70 -2.81
N GLY A 394 -15.40 -0.98 -3.15
CA GLY A 394 -14.27 -0.18 -2.69
C GLY A 394 -12.95 -0.92 -2.74
N VAL A 395 -11.91 -0.24 -2.28
CA VAL A 395 -10.57 -0.80 -2.06
C VAL A 395 -10.30 -0.76 -0.57
N LEU A 396 -9.89 -1.91 -0.02
CA LEU A 396 -9.54 -2.05 1.38
C LEU A 396 -8.15 -2.68 1.55
N SER A 397 -7.45 -2.28 2.59
CA SER A 397 -6.36 -3.04 3.20
C SER A 397 -6.63 -3.26 4.68
N ALA A 398 -6.04 -4.29 5.28
CA ALA A 398 -6.28 -4.66 6.68
C ALA A 398 -4.97 -5.00 7.39
N THR A 399 -4.83 -4.51 8.62
CA THR A 399 -3.74 -4.86 9.54
C THR A 399 -4.35 -5.30 10.88
N PHE A 400 -3.88 -6.44 11.39
CA PHE A 400 -4.32 -6.99 12.66
C PHE A 400 -3.33 -6.65 13.77
N ASP A 401 -3.85 -6.08 14.86
CA ASP A 401 -3.06 -5.83 16.06
C ASP A 401 -3.28 -7.00 17.05
N GLU A 402 -2.23 -7.81 17.26
CA GLU A 402 -2.34 -9.01 18.09
C GLU A 402 -2.60 -8.70 19.57
N ASP A 403 -2.04 -7.59 20.05
CA ASP A 403 -2.06 -7.15 21.45
C ASP A 403 -3.50 -6.77 21.87
N THR A 404 -4.20 -6.01 21.03
CA THR A 404 -5.58 -5.55 21.29
C THR A 404 -6.66 -6.44 20.67
N GLY A 405 -6.31 -7.23 19.64
CA GLY A 405 -7.26 -8.00 18.84
C GLY A 405 -8.10 -7.15 17.88
N LEU A 406 -7.74 -5.87 17.70
CA LEU A 406 -8.41 -4.97 16.78
C LEU A 406 -7.88 -5.12 15.36
N LEU A 407 -8.76 -4.89 14.40
CA LEU A 407 -8.46 -4.87 12.98
C LEU A 407 -8.55 -3.42 12.48
N LEU A 408 -7.41 -2.87 12.09
CA LEU A 408 -7.32 -1.57 11.44
C LEU A 408 -7.49 -1.77 9.93
N LEU A 409 -8.40 -1.03 9.34
CA LEU A 409 -8.65 -1.02 7.90
C LEU A 409 -8.29 0.35 7.32
N THR A 410 -7.69 0.37 6.13
CA THR A 410 -7.73 1.55 5.26
C THR A 410 -8.73 1.26 4.16
N PHE A 411 -9.74 2.12 4.01
CA PHE A 411 -10.80 1.93 3.03
C PHE A 411 -11.03 3.20 2.21
N THR A 412 -11.23 3.04 0.91
CA THR A 412 -11.66 4.09 -0.02
C THR A 412 -12.72 3.54 -0.95
N ASP A 413 -13.61 4.41 -1.40
CA ASP A 413 -14.63 4.12 -2.40
C ASP A 413 -14.71 5.30 -3.38
N PRO A 414 -15.50 5.24 -4.47
CA PRO A 414 -15.59 6.32 -5.45
C PRO A 414 -16.02 7.70 -4.90
N LYS A 415 -16.54 7.76 -3.67
CA LYS A 415 -17.04 8.99 -3.03
C LYS A 415 -16.15 9.46 -1.87
N ASN A 416 -15.32 8.58 -1.33
CA ASN A 416 -14.53 8.84 -0.13
C ASN A 416 -13.04 8.55 -0.38
N PRO A 417 -12.17 9.57 -0.27
CA PRO A 417 -10.73 9.36 -0.16
C PRO A 417 -10.37 8.35 0.94
N PRO A 418 -9.19 7.72 0.86
CA PRO A 418 -8.75 6.75 1.86
C PRO A 418 -8.81 7.30 3.28
N ASP A 419 -9.48 6.56 4.16
CA ASP A 419 -9.56 6.84 5.60
C ASP A 419 -9.34 5.56 6.41
N PHE A 420 -8.98 5.71 7.68
CA PHE A 420 -8.85 4.62 8.63
C PHE A 420 -10.19 4.25 9.26
N TYR A 421 -10.42 2.96 9.40
CA TYR A 421 -11.56 2.36 10.08
C TYR A 421 -11.06 1.30 11.07
N ILE A 422 -11.84 1.01 12.10
CA ILE A 422 -11.51 -0.05 13.05
C ILE A 422 -12.70 -0.97 13.29
N THR A 423 -12.41 -2.26 13.44
CA THR A 423 -13.38 -3.31 13.73
C THR A 423 -12.68 -4.51 14.38
N THR A 424 -13.34 -5.66 14.46
CA THR A 424 -12.77 -6.94 14.88
C THR A 424 -12.98 -8.00 13.79
N LEU A 425 -12.20 -9.07 13.78
CA LEU A 425 -12.26 -10.11 12.75
C LEU A 425 -13.65 -10.77 12.63
N ASP A 426 -14.34 -10.99 13.73
CA ASP A 426 -15.70 -11.56 13.76
C ASP A 426 -16.78 -10.61 13.20
N LYS A 427 -16.47 -9.31 13.13
CA LYS A 427 -17.40 -8.26 12.69
C LYS A 427 -17.05 -7.67 11.33
N VAL A 428 -15.88 -7.98 10.78
CA VAL A 428 -15.37 -7.35 9.55
C VAL A 428 -16.31 -7.54 8.36
N GLY A 429 -17.08 -8.63 8.30
CA GLY A 429 -18.05 -8.85 7.22
C GLY A 429 -19.31 -7.99 7.29
N GLN A 430 -19.47 -7.16 8.33
CA GLN A 430 -20.61 -6.26 8.49
C GLN A 430 -20.15 -4.80 8.48
N ARG A 431 -20.34 -4.10 7.36
CA ARG A 431 -19.89 -2.70 7.20
C ARG A 431 -20.37 -1.73 8.26
N SER A 432 -21.55 -1.98 8.82
CA SER A 432 -22.14 -1.18 9.92
C SER A 432 -21.37 -1.32 11.24
N GLN A 433 -20.53 -2.35 11.38
CA GLN A 433 -19.64 -2.58 12.52
C GLN A 433 -18.24 -1.98 12.32
N TRP A 434 -18.02 -1.21 11.25
CA TRP A 434 -16.76 -0.51 11.02
C TRP A 434 -16.89 0.92 11.51
N THR A 435 -16.08 1.27 12.51
CA THR A 435 -16.00 2.64 13.01
C THR A 435 -15.00 3.43 12.18
N ARG A 436 -15.47 4.42 11.41
CA ARG A 436 -14.60 5.37 10.70
C ARG A 436 -13.87 6.25 11.71
N LEU A 437 -12.55 6.26 11.66
CA LEU A 437 -11.69 7.01 12.58
C LEU A 437 -11.23 8.34 12.01
N THR A 438 -11.07 8.43 10.69
CA THR A 438 -10.57 9.66 10.06
C THR A 438 -11.56 10.22 9.03
N ARG A 439 -11.48 11.53 8.87
CA ARG A 439 -12.14 12.29 7.80
C ARG A 439 -11.24 13.46 7.42
N ALA A 440 -10.14 13.16 6.73
CA ALA A 440 -9.15 14.20 6.41
C ALA A 440 -9.63 15.19 5.35
N ASN A 441 -10.66 14.84 4.57
CA ASN A 441 -11.15 15.63 3.44
C ASN A 441 -12.65 15.95 3.54
N PRO A 442 -13.12 16.69 4.55
CA PRO A 442 -14.55 17.04 4.68
C PRO A 442 -15.07 17.90 3.52
N GLN A 443 -14.19 18.65 2.84
CA GLN A 443 -14.54 19.50 1.69
C GLN A 443 -15.12 18.72 0.50
N ILE A 444 -14.92 17.39 0.43
CA ILE A 444 -15.49 16.54 -0.62
C ILE A 444 -17.03 16.54 -0.56
N GLU A 445 -17.64 16.79 0.59
CA GLU A 445 -19.11 16.87 0.74
C GLU A 445 -19.72 18.05 -0.05
N GLU A 446 -18.92 19.08 -0.35
CA GLU A 446 -19.33 20.25 -1.13
C GLU A 446 -19.09 20.08 -2.64
N ILE A 447 -18.51 18.94 -3.05
CA ILE A 447 -18.11 18.66 -4.43
C ILE A 447 -19.07 17.66 -5.07
N ALA A 448 -19.56 18.01 -6.25
CA ALA A 448 -20.31 17.11 -7.11
C ALA A 448 -19.32 16.18 -7.82
N LEU A 449 -19.44 14.89 -7.53
CA LEU A 449 -18.57 13.84 -8.06
C LEU A 449 -19.25 13.11 -9.22
N GLY A 450 -18.46 12.74 -10.23
CA GLY A 450 -18.91 11.79 -11.26
C GLY A 450 -19.33 10.45 -10.68
N GLU A 451 -20.40 9.87 -11.24
CA GLU A 451 -20.94 8.57 -10.82
C GLU A 451 -20.14 7.44 -11.46
N TYR A 452 -19.69 6.47 -10.66
CA TYR A 452 -18.98 5.29 -11.14
C TYR A 452 -19.99 4.19 -11.48
N GLU A 453 -19.81 3.57 -12.64
CA GLU A 453 -20.51 2.37 -13.09
C GLU A 453 -19.46 1.32 -13.45
N THR A 454 -19.58 0.12 -12.87
CA THR A 454 -18.81 -1.04 -13.36
C THR A 454 -19.45 -1.52 -14.65
N VAL A 455 -18.68 -1.48 -15.75
CA VAL A 455 -19.12 -1.89 -17.08
C VAL A 455 -18.42 -3.17 -17.50
N ARG A 456 -19.14 -4.03 -18.23
CA ARG A 456 -18.62 -5.26 -18.80
C ARG A 456 -19.03 -5.38 -20.26
N TRP A 457 -18.12 -5.82 -21.11
CA TRP A 457 -18.33 -5.99 -22.55
C TRP A 457 -17.58 -7.19 -23.07
N LYS A 458 -17.97 -7.68 -24.25
CA LYS A 458 -17.28 -8.76 -24.94
C LYS A 458 -16.29 -8.17 -25.94
N SER A 459 -15.05 -8.64 -25.89
CA SER A 459 -14.04 -8.38 -26.90
C SER A 459 -14.32 -9.14 -28.20
N THR A 460 -13.51 -8.92 -29.23
CA THR A 460 -13.70 -9.49 -30.59
C THR A 460 -13.68 -11.02 -30.62
N ASP A 461 -12.98 -11.65 -29.68
CA ASP A 461 -12.90 -13.11 -29.52
C ASP A 461 -13.89 -13.67 -28.47
N GLY A 462 -14.78 -12.83 -27.94
CA GLY A 462 -15.75 -13.20 -26.92
C GLY A 462 -15.23 -13.18 -25.48
N GLN A 463 -13.96 -12.82 -25.24
CA GLN A 463 -13.44 -12.59 -23.89
C GLN A 463 -14.27 -11.51 -23.20
N MET A 464 -14.76 -11.79 -21.99
CA MET A 464 -15.42 -10.80 -21.18
C MET A 464 -14.37 -9.89 -20.54
N VAL A 465 -14.55 -8.58 -20.67
CA VAL A 465 -13.68 -7.55 -20.12
C VAL A 465 -14.51 -6.68 -19.17
N GLU A 466 -13.89 -6.17 -18.11
CA GLU A 466 -14.50 -5.28 -17.13
C GLU A 466 -13.72 -3.96 -17.06
N GLY A 467 -14.40 -2.89 -16.65
CA GLY A 467 -13.78 -1.61 -16.40
C GLY A 467 -14.69 -0.69 -15.61
N ILE A 468 -14.21 0.53 -15.42
CA ILE A 468 -14.94 1.59 -14.72
C ILE A 468 -15.34 2.65 -15.72
N LEU A 469 -16.62 3.02 -15.70
CA LEU A 469 -17.16 4.17 -16.41
C LEU A 469 -17.49 5.24 -15.39
N VAL A 470 -16.90 6.42 -15.52
CA VAL A 470 -17.22 7.59 -14.69
C VAL A 470 -18.06 8.54 -15.52
N LYS A 471 -19.33 8.71 -15.14
CA LYS A 471 -20.27 9.61 -15.79
C LYS A 471 -20.00 11.06 -15.39
N PRO A 472 -20.28 12.03 -16.28
CA PRO A 472 -20.18 13.44 -15.94
C PRO A 472 -21.14 13.82 -14.81
N VAL A 473 -20.80 14.91 -14.13
CA VAL A 473 -21.71 15.54 -13.18
C VAL A 473 -22.97 15.98 -13.94
N ASN A 474 -24.15 15.72 -13.37
CA ASN A 474 -25.46 15.97 -14.00
C ASN A 474 -25.66 15.18 -15.31
N TYR A 475 -25.24 13.91 -15.34
CA TYR A 475 -25.48 13.02 -16.47
C TYR A 475 -26.98 12.93 -16.83
N GLU A 476 -27.28 13.06 -18.12
CA GLU A 476 -28.61 12.99 -18.71
C GLU A 476 -28.70 11.74 -19.60
N PRO A 477 -29.53 10.75 -19.25
CA PRO A 477 -29.74 9.58 -20.10
C PRO A 477 -30.21 9.96 -21.51
N GLY A 478 -29.68 9.28 -22.53
CA GLY A 478 -30.01 9.53 -23.94
C GLY A 478 -29.16 10.62 -24.61
N ARG A 479 -28.32 11.34 -23.86
CA ARG A 479 -27.34 12.27 -24.40
C ARG A 479 -25.98 11.59 -24.57
N ARG A 480 -25.32 11.85 -25.71
CA ARG A 480 -23.93 11.46 -25.97
C ARG A 480 -22.96 12.52 -25.42
N TYR A 481 -21.84 12.07 -24.86
CA TYR A 481 -20.83 12.90 -24.23
C TYR A 481 -19.44 12.69 -24.85
N PRO A 482 -18.54 13.68 -24.80
CA PRO A 482 -17.13 13.46 -25.13
C PRO A 482 -16.52 12.42 -24.18
N LEU A 483 -15.74 11.49 -24.74
CA LEU A 483 -15.15 10.37 -24.01
C LEU A 483 -13.66 10.57 -23.82
N ILE A 484 -13.16 10.32 -22.61
CA ILE A 484 -11.73 10.15 -22.34
C ILE A 484 -11.49 8.70 -21.92
N VAL A 485 -10.71 7.97 -22.72
CA VAL A 485 -10.22 6.63 -22.35
C VAL A 485 -8.93 6.80 -21.56
N GLN A 486 -8.94 6.40 -20.29
CA GLN A 486 -7.78 6.49 -19.41
C GLN A 486 -7.25 5.09 -19.14
N LEU A 487 -5.97 4.83 -19.47
CA LEU A 487 -5.33 3.52 -19.42
C LEU A 487 -4.31 3.42 -18.28
N HIS A 488 -4.37 2.34 -17.49
CA HIS A 488 -3.52 2.16 -16.32
C HIS A 488 -2.08 1.81 -16.71
N GLY A 489 -1.13 2.19 -15.84
CA GLY A 489 0.27 1.78 -15.92
C GLY A 489 0.49 0.40 -15.32
N GLY A 490 1.62 -0.23 -15.64
CA GLY A 490 1.91 -1.63 -15.29
C GLY A 490 1.03 -2.63 -16.07
N PRO A 491 1.62 -3.69 -16.66
CA PRO A 491 0.81 -4.70 -17.34
C PRO A 491 -0.11 -5.46 -16.36
N ALA A 492 0.38 -5.77 -15.16
CA ALA A 492 -0.38 -6.39 -14.07
C ALA A 492 -0.90 -5.35 -13.07
N ALA A 493 -1.85 -4.52 -13.51
CA ALA A 493 -2.56 -3.57 -12.67
C ALA A 493 -4.03 -3.47 -13.09
N ALA A 494 -4.86 -2.79 -12.30
CA ALA A 494 -6.26 -2.57 -12.63
C ALA A 494 -6.73 -1.23 -12.05
N TYR A 495 -7.65 -0.55 -12.74
CA TYR A 495 -8.47 0.49 -12.14
C TYR A 495 -9.50 -0.12 -11.20
N MET A 496 -9.69 0.54 -10.07
CA MET A 496 -10.51 0.06 -8.95
C MET A 496 -11.52 1.11 -8.55
N ASN A 497 -12.61 0.69 -7.90
CA ASN A 497 -13.63 1.54 -7.27
C ASN A 497 -13.04 2.31 -6.07
N SER A 498 -12.06 3.16 -6.33
CA SER A 498 -11.37 4.00 -5.35
C SER A 498 -11.61 5.47 -5.70
N PHE A 499 -11.45 6.34 -4.72
CA PHE A 499 -11.51 7.77 -4.98
C PHE A 499 -10.32 8.21 -5.84
N SER A 500 -10.60 8.57 -7.09
CA SER A 500 -9.57 8.97 -8.06
C SER A 500 -9.28 10.47 -7.95
N GLY A 501 -8.27 10.79 -7.16
CA GLY A 501 -7.79 12.15 -6.88
C GLY A 501 -6.28 12.24 -6.76
N THR A 502 -5.55 11.77 -7.78
CA THR A 502 -4.08 11.89 -7.86
C THR A 502 -3.67 12.68 -9.10
N TYR A 503 -2.39 13.03 -9.22
CA TYR A 503 -1.88 13.72 -10.42
C TYR A 503 -1.96 12.85 -11.69
N GLY A 504 -1.99 11.52 -11.57
CA GLY A 504 -2.08 10.59 -12.70
C GLY A 504 -3.52 10.16 -13.03
N THR A 505 -4.42 10.26 -12.05
CA THR A 505 -5.82 9.81 -12.15
C THR A 505 -6.73 10.78 -11.40
N TYR A 506 -7.48 11.61 -12.14
CA TYR A 506 -8.32 12.69 -11.59
C TYR A 506 -9.69 12.73 -12.29
N VAL A 507 -10.36 11.59 -12.36
CA VAL A 507 -11.58 11.40 -13.17
C VAL A 507 -12.72 12.34 -12.80
N HIS A 508 -12.83 12.74 -11.54
CA HIS A 508 -13.88 13.65 -11.09
C HIS A 508 -13.70 15.07 -11.66
N VAL A 509 -12.48 15.49 -12.00
CA VAL A 509 -12.23 16.75 -12.69
C VAL A 509 -12.77 16.69 -14.12
N PHE A 510 -12.53 15.59 -14.83
CA PHE A 510 -13.10 15.39 -16.17
C PHE A 510 -14.63 15.30 -16.13
N ALA A 511 -15.18 14.55 -15.17
CA ALA A 511 -16.62 14.43 -14.97
C ALA A 511 -17.29 15.78 -14.69
N ALA A 512 -16.65 16.63 -13.87
CA ALA A 512 -17.11 17.99 -13.60
C ALA A 512 -17.11 18.90 -14.85
N ASN A 513 -16.26 18.58 -15.83
CA ASN A 513 -16.16 19.30 -17.10
C ASN A 513 -16.97 18.65 -18.24
N GLY A 514 -17.92 17.76 -17.91
CA GLY A 514 -18.85 17.20 -18.87
C GLY A 514 -18.31 16.04 -19.71
N TYR A 515 -17.16 15.45 -19.33
CA TYR A 515 -16.62 14.26 -19.97
C TYR A 515 -17.13 12.99 -19.30
N VAL A 516 -17.37 11.97 -20.11
CA VAL A 516 -17.38 10.59 -19.63
C VAL A 516 -15.93 10.10 -19.61
N VAL A 517 -15.52 9.41 -18.55
CA VAL A 517 -14.19 8.77 -18.47
C VAL A 517 -14.37 7.26 -18.45
N PHE A 518 -13.63 6.56 -19.32
CA PHE A 518 -13.63 5.10 -19.39
C PHE A 518 -12.26 4.57 -19.02
N GLN A 519 -12.25 3.67 -18.04
CA GLN A 519 -11.07 3.05 -17.45
C GLN A 519 -11.15 1.52 -17.65
N PRO A 520 -10.76 1.01 -18.83
CA PRO A 520 -10.80 -0.43 -19.11
C PRO A 520 -9.67 -1.17 -18.37
N ASN A 521 -9.99 -2.36 -17.85
CA ASN A 521 -9.00 -3.32 -17.37
C ASN A 521 -8.85 -4.42 -18.44
N TYR A 522 -8.00 -4.12 -19.42
CA TYR A 522 -7.75 -4.96 -20.60
C TYR A 522 -6.94 -6.21 -20.25
N ARG A 523 -6.91 -7.22 -21.12
CA ARG A 523 -6.10 -8.45 -20.89
C ARG A 523 -4.67 -8.12 -20.50
N GLY A 524 -4.18 -8.79 -19.46
CA GLY A 524 -2.97 -8.42 -18.73
C GLY A 524 -3.25 -7.86 -17.34
N SER A 525 -4.36 -7.14 -17.16
CA SER A 525 -4.74 -6.56 -15.86
C SER A 525 -4.87 -7.60 -14.75
N SER A 526 -4.58 -7.18 -13.53
CA SER A 526 -4.77 -7.99 -12.31
C SER A 526 -6.25 -8.14 -11.93
N ASN A 527 -6.56 -9.07 -11.02
CA ASN A 527 -7.88 -9.29 -10.41
C ASN A 527 -8.92 -10.06 -11.25
N TYR A 528 -8.53 -10.60 -12.41
CA TYR A 528 -9.42 -11.32 -13.36
C TYR A 528 -9.00 -12.78 -13.60
N GLY A 529 -8.23 -13.35 -12.68
CA GLY A 529 -7.67 -14.70 -12.79
C GLY A 529 -6.37 -14.76 -13.60
N GLU A 530 -5.62 -15.84 -13.40
CA GLU A 530 -4.28 -15.99 -13.97
C GLU A 530 -4.30 -15.97 -15.49
N ARG A 531 -5.28 -16.67 -16.09
CA ARG A 531 -5.39 -16.79 -17.55
C ARG A 531 -5.53 -15.41 -18.20
N PHE A 532 -6.34 -14.52 -17.61
CA PHE A 532 -6.54 -13.18 -18.11
C PHE A 532 -5.26 -12.33 -17.99
N LYS A 533 -4.57 -12.43 -16.85
CA LYS A 533 -3.29 -11.74 -16.59
C LYS A 533 -2.16 -12.22 -17.50
N MET A 534 -2.10 -13.51 -17.81
CA MET A 534 -1.01 -14.13 -18.59
C MET A 534 -1.16 -14.03 -20.10
N GLN A 535 -2.31 -13.57 -20.61
CA GLN A 535 -2.58 -13.47 -22.06
C GLN A 535 -1.67 -12.49 -22.80
N ILE A 536 -0.97 -11.60 -22.08
CA ILE A 536 0.02 -10.68 -22.67
C ILE A 536 1.35 -11.36 -23.04
N ALA A 537 1.57 -12.61 -22.63
CA ALA A 537 2.82 -13.34 -22.86
C ALA A 537 3.06 -13.58 -24.36
N GLY A 538 4.02 -12.87 -24.95
CA GLY A 538 4.28 -12.88 -26.39
C GLY A 538 3.24 -12.16 -27.25
N ASP A 539 2.28 -11.46 -26.64
CA ASP A 539 1.28 -10.64 -27.33
C ASP A 539 0.87 -9.45 -26.45
N TYR A 540 1.82 -8.56 -26.20
CA TYR A 540 1.64 -7.45 -25.26
C TYR A 540 0.50 -6.48 -25.63
N PHE A 541 0.22 -6.31 -26.92
CA PHE A 541 -0.68 -5.24 -27.38
C PHE A 541 -1.96 -5.69 -28.06
N ARG A 542 -1.92 -6.69 -28.96
CA ARG A 542 -3.02 -6.85 -29.94
C ARG A 542 -4.33 -7.14 -29.25
N GLN A 543 -4.33 -8.15 -28.37
CA GLN A 543 -5.49 -8.55 -27.60
C GLN A 543 -5.98 -7.44 -26.65
N GLY A 544 -5.08 -6.79 -25.92
CA GLY A 544 -5.43 -5.67 -25.04
C GLY A 544 -5.99 -4.46 -25.79
N TYR A 545 -5.48 -4.19 -27.00
CA TYR A 545 -5.99 -3.14 -27.88
C TYR A 545 -7.43 -3.42 -28.32
N GLU A 546 -7.73 -4.66 -28.74
CA GLU A 546 -9.09 -5.07 -29.08
C GLU A 546 -10.04 -4.92 -27.88
N ASP A 547 -9.59 -5.27 -26.67
CA ASP A 547 -10.39 -5.10 -25.45
C ASP A 547 -10.73 -3.63 -25.20
N ILE A 548 -9.77 -2.73 -25.39
CA ILE A 548 -9.97 -1.29 -25.24
C ILE A 548 -10.96 -0.77 -26.29
N MET A 549 -10.73 -1.08 -27.57
CA MET A 549 -11.51 -0.53 -28.68
C MET A 549 -12.95 -1.06 -28.71
N THR A 550 -13.17 -2.35 -28.44
CA THR A 550 -14.52 -2.91 -28.31
C THR A 550 -15.29 -2.30 -27.13
N GLY A 551 -14.59 -1.93 -26.04
CA GLY A 551 -15.19 -1.20 -24.93
C GLY A 551 -15.64 0.20 -25.32
N VAL A 552 -14.84 0.90 -26.12
CA VAL A 552 -15.22 2.20 -26.70
C VAL A 552 -16.44 2.05 -27.62
N ASP A 553 -16.47 1.02 -28.46
CA ASP A 553 -17.58 0.74 -29.37
C ASP A 553 -18.88 0.42 -28.62
N GLU A 554 -18.81 -0.36 -27.54
CA GLU A 554 -19.96 -0.64 -26.67
C GLU A 554 -20.52 0.66 -26.06
N LEU A 555 -19.67 1.58 -25.59
CA LEU A 555 -20.11 2.86 -25.04
C LEU A 555 -20.76 3.77 -26.11
N ILE A 556 -20.28 3.72 -27.35
CA ILE A 556 -20.90 4.42 -28.48
C ILE A 556 -22.24 3.78 -28.83
N ALA A 557 -22.32 2.45 -28.86
CA ALA A 557 -23.55 1.71 -29.18
C ALA A 557 -24.65 1.97 -28.13
N ARG A 558 -24.28 2.03 -26.85
CA ARG A 558 -25.15 2.42 -25.72
C ARG A 558 -25.63 3.89 -25.79
N GLY A 559 -25.11 4.70 -26.70
CA GLY A 559 -25.45 6.11 -26.81
C GLY A 559 -24.82 6.99 -25.72
N ILE A 560 -23.79 6.49 -25.03
CA ILE A 560 -23.10 7.21 -23.95
C ILE A 560 -21.99 8.10 -24.53
N ALA A 561 -21.16 7.54 -25.42
CA ALA A 561 -20.05 8.25 -26.04
C ALA A 561 -20.42 8.85 -27.41
N ASP A 562 -19.93 10.07 -27.66
CA ASP A 562 -19.97 10.73 -28.97
C ASP A 562 -18.78 10.25 -29.82
N PRO A 563 -19.02 9.53 -30.94
CA PRO A 563 -17.95 8.97 -31.76
C PRO A 563 -17.03 10.04 -32.39
N GLU A 564 -17.47 11.29 -32.48
CA GLU A 564 -16.66 12.39 -33.03
C GLU A 564 -15.81 13.11 -31.98
N LYS A 565 -15.94 12.74 -30.69
CA LYS A 565 -15.27 13.41 -29.56
C LYS A 565 -14.61 12.40 -28.62
N LEU A 566 -13.66 11.66 -29.17
CA LEU A 566 -12.88 10.66 -28.44
C LEU A 566 -11.49 11.20 -28.11
N GLY A 567 -11.08 11.09 -26.85
CA GLY A 567 -9.71 11.33 -26.38
C GLY A 567 -9.17 10.11 -25.63
N MET A 568 -7.84 9.96 -25.58
CA MET A 568 -7.17 8.88 -24.85
C MET A 568 -6.01 9.42 -24.03
N MET A 569 -5.72 8.79 -22.89
CA MET A 569 -4.51 9.06 -22.12
C MET A 569 -4.04 7.86 -21.33
N GLY A 570 -2.74 7.83 -20.99
CA GLY A 570 -2.19 6.81 -20.10
C GLY A 570 -0.73 7.08 -19.73
N TRP A 571 -0.26 6.44 -18.65
CA TRP A 571 1.12 6.55 -18.16
C TRP A 571 1.79 5.18 -18.09
N SER A 572 3.10 5.09 -18.41
CA SER A 572 3.86 3.84 -18.44
C SER A 572 3.22 2.81 -19.39
N ALA A 573 2.74 1.65 -18.93
CA ALA A 573 2.02 0.68 -19.77
C ALA A 573 0.82 1.31 -20.51
N GLY A 574 0.03 2.15 -19.83
CA GLY A 574 -1.05 2.91 -20.48
C GLY A 574 -0.54 3.92 -21.51
N GLY A 575 0.68 4.43 -21.32
CA GLY A 575 1.38 5.24 -22.33
C GLY A 575 1.81 4.40 -23.54
N HIS A 576 2.25 3.15 -23.33
CA HIS A 576 2.53 2.20 -24.43
C HIS A 576 1.27 1.96 -25.27
N PHE A 577 0.13 1.68 -24.64
CA PHE A 577 -1.14 1.52 -25.34
C PHE A 577 -1.65 2.80 -26.00
N SER A 578 -1.38 3.97 -25.40
CA SER A 578 -1.70 5.27 -26.02
C SER A 578 -0.90 5.48 -27.31
N ASN A 579 0.40 5.21 -27.28
CA ASN A 579 1.26 5.27 -28.47
C ASN A 579 0.85 4.22 -29.52
N TRP A 580 0.53 3.00 -29.09
CA TRP A 580 0.04 1.95 -29.97
C TRP A 580 -1.25 2.38 -30.66
N THR A 581 -2.24 2.86 -29.91
CA THR A 581 -3.52 3.31 -30.47
C THR A 581 -3.35 4.42 -31.49
N LEU A 582 -2.42 5.36 -31.25
CA LEU A 582 -2.13 6.47 -32.17
C LEU A 582 -1.78 6.00 -33.58
N VAL A 583 -1.07 4.88 -33.73
CA VAL A 583 -0.67 4.35 -35.04
C VAL A 583 -1.67 3.36 -35.65
N GLN A 584 -2.74 2.98 -34.92
CA GLN A 584 -3.74 2.02 -35.38
C GLN A 584 -5.03 2.69 -35.92
N THR A 585 -5.35 3.90 -35.50
CA THR A 585 -6.64 4.53 -35.83
C THR A 585 -6.62 6.06 -35.75
N ASP A 586 -7.48 6.71 -36.52
CA ASP A 586 -7.72 8.16 -36.54
C ASP A 586 -8.96 8.60 -35.72
N ARG A 587 -9.63 7.66 -35.05
CA ARG A 587 -10.86 7.91 -34.27
C ARG A 587 -10.68 8.86 -33.09
N PHE A 588 -9.49 8.88 -32.48
CA PHE A 588 -9.20 9.74 -31.33
C PHE A 588 -8.68 11.11 -31.77
N LYS A 589 -9.37 12.17 -31.34
CA LYS A 589 -9.02 13.56 -31.69
C LYS A 589 -7.85 14.10 -30.86
N ALA A 590 -7.55 13.48 -29.72
CA ALA A 590 -6.38 13.79 -28.89
C ALA A 590 -5.90 12.55 -28.13
N ILE A 591 -4.58 12.36 -28.06
CA ILE A 591 -3.94 11.31 -27.27
C ILE A 591 -2.84 11.94 -26.41
N SER A 592 -2.87 11.68 -25.09
CA SER A 592 -1.83 12.11 -24.14
C SER A 592 -1.03 10.92 -23.64
N THR A 593 0.26 10.89 -23.96
CA THR A 593 1.17 9.79 -23.60
C THR A 593 2.16 10.20 -22.53
N GLY A 594 2.19 9.46 -21.42
CA GLY A 594 3.13 9.67 -20.31
C GLY A 594 4.08 8.50 -20.15
N ALA A 595 5.40 8.73 -20.19
CA ALA A 595 6.43 7.71 -19.98
C ALA A 595 6.22 6.40 -20.80
N GLY A 596 5.59 6.49 -21.98
CA GLY A 596 5.34 5.37 -22.87
C GLY A 596 6.51 5.14 -23.82
N ALA A 597 7.03 3.92 -23.88
CA ALA A 597 7.93 3.44 -24.91
C ALA A 597 7.29 3.58 -26.30
N VAL A 598 8.11 4.01 -27.27
CA VAL A 598 7.76 4.11 -28.69
C VAL A 598 8.54 3.13 -29.56
N ASN A 599 9.75 2.76 -29.13
CA ASN A 599 10.60 1.80 -29.81
C ASN A 599 11.11 0.78 -28.78
N TRP A 600 10.65 -0.46 -28.92
CA TRP A 600 10.96 -1.53 -27.98
C TRP A 600 12.40 -2.04 -28.07
N ILE A 601 13.05 -1.85 -29.21
CA ILE A 601 14.47 -2.19 -29.40
C ILE A 601 15.32 -1.22 -28.59
N SER A 602 15.10 0.09 -28.74
CA SER A 602 15.82 1.08 -27.95
C SER A 602 15.50 0.98 -26.45
N MET A 603 14.23 0.67 -26.11
CA MET A 603 13.83 0.44 -24.72
C MET A 603 14.61 -0.73 -24.12
N TYR A 604 14.69 -1.87 -24.81
CA TYR A 604 15.43 -3.04 -24.34
C TYR A 604 16.94 -2.75 -24.19
N ALA A 605 17.52 -1.99 -25.11
CA ALA A 605 18.95 -1.66 -25.08
C ALA A 605 19.35 -0.70 -23.94
N GLN A 606 18.42 0.09 -23.42
CA GLN A 606 18.69 1.14 -22.42
C GLN A 606 18.08 0.84 -21.04
N THR A 607 17.20 -0.15 -20.94
CA THR A 607 16.50 -0.47 -19.69
C THR A 607 17.33 -1.35 -18.75
N ASP A 608 17.16 -1.13 -17.45
CA ASP A 608 17.62 -1.99 -16.37
C ASP A 608 16.65 -3.15 -16.04
N VAL A 609 15.55 -3.29 -16.80
CA VAL A 609 14.51 -4.33 -16.61
C VAL A 609 14.18 -5.07 -17.92
N GLN A 610 15.18 -5.78 -18.45
CA GLN A 610 15.11 -6.53 -19.72
C GLN A 610 14.22 -7.77 -19.64
N VAL A 611 14.34 -8.56 -18.57
CA VAL A 611 13.69 -9.89 -18.42
C VAL A 611 12.17 -9.84 -18.65
N PRO A 612 11.39 -8.90 -18.06
CA PRO A 612 9.95 -8.81 -18.34
C PRO A 612 9.62 -8.62 -19.83
N ARG A 613 10.48 -7.94 -20.60
CA ARG A 613 10.24 -7.70 -22.03
C ARG A 613 10.45 -8.96 -22.87
N GLU A 614 11.38 -9.80 -22.46
CA GLU A 614 11.58 -11.12 -23.09
C GLU A 614 10.33 -12.00 -22.91
N PHE A 615 9.64 -11.86 -21.78
CA PHE A 615 8.33 -12.50 -21.55
C PHE A 615 7.22 -11.90 -22.43
N TYR A 616 7.13 -10.57 -22.54
CA TYR A 616 6.11 -9.90 -23.34
C TYR A 616 6.26 -10.13 -24.85
N PHE A 617 7.48 -10.32 -25.35
CA PHE A 617 7.78 -10.37 -26.79
C PHE A 617 8.43 -11.69 -27.25
N LYS A 618 8.54 -12.68 -26.36
CA LYS A 618 9.12 -14.01 -26.61
C LYS A 618 10.56 -13.93 -27.15
N GLY A 619 11.50 -13.72 -26.23
CA GLY A 619 12.93 -13.69 -26.52
C GLY A 619 13.46 -12.27 -26.68
N ARG A 620 14.72 -12.16 -27.11
CA ARG A 620 15.46 -10.88 -27.17
C ARG A 620 15.29 -10.18 -28.52
N PRO A 621 15.51 -8.86 -28.62
CA PRO A 621 15.36 -8.14 -29.88
C PRO A 621 16.22 -8.67 -31.03
N TYR A 622 17.42 -9.21 -30.75
CA TYR A 622 18.29 -9.78 -31.78
C TYR A 622 17.93 -11.22 -32.16
N GLU A 623 17.00 -11.86 -31.43
CA GLU A 623 16.44 -13.18 -31.75
C GLU A 623 15.10 -13.03 -32.49
N ASN A 624 14.34 -11.98 -32.17
CA ASN A 624 12.99 -11.74 -32.69
C ASN A 624 12.79 -10.30 -33.19
N TRP A 625 13.73 -9.82 -34.01
CA TRP A 625 13.80 -8.42 -34.44
C TRP A 625 12.51 -7.92 -35.08
N ASP A 626 11.97 -8.68 -36.04
CA ASP A 626 10.78 -8.29 -36.79
C ASP A 626 9.54 -8.15 -35.90
N HIS A 627 9.42 -8.98 -34.86
CA HIS A 627 8.34 -8.84 -33.89
C HIS A 627 8.48 -7.55 -33.07
N TYR A 628 9.67 -7.25 -32.56
CA TYR A 628 9.95 -6.02 -31.82
C TYR A 628 9.69 -4.76 -32.67
N VAL A 629 10.04 -4.79 -33.96
CA VAL A 629 9.71 -3.72 -34.91
C VAL A 629 8.19 -3.64 -35.09
N ALA A 630 7.51 -4.75 -35.33
CA ALA A 630 6.07 -4.79 -35.60
C ALA A 630 5.20 -4.31 -34.43
N VAL A 631 5.71 -4.37 -33.19
CA VAL A 631 5.01 -3.91 -31.97
C VAL A 631 5.54 -2.57 -31.45
N SER A 632 6.48 -1.94 -32.15
CA SER A 632 6.96 -0.59 -31.86
C SER A 632 6.06 0.42 -32.58
N PRO A 633 5.38 1.34 -31.87
CA PRO A 633 4.56 2.38 -32.49
C PRO A 633 5.43 3.51 -33.06
N ILE A 634 6.12 3.23 -34.17
CA ILE A 634 6.98 4.15 -34.93
C ILE A 634 6.52 4.33 -36.37
#